data_AF-A0A919C6P9-F1
#
_entry.id   AF-A0A919C6P9-F1
#
_cell.length_a   1.000
_cell.length_b   1.000
_cell.length_c   1.000
_cell.angle_alpha   90.00
_cell.angle_beta   90.00
_cell.angle_gamma   90.00
#
_symmetry.space_group_name_H-M   'P 1'
#
loop_
_entity.id
_entity.type
_entity.pdbx_description
1 polymer ?
#
loop_
_entity_poly.entity_id
_entity_poly.type
_entity_poly.pdbx_seq_one_letter_code
_entity_poly.pdbx_strand_id
1 'polypeptide(L)'
;MDEYAWPSGPDVPAADLVRDSWEATAAALPVEARITGEVIGRQRFGVFIRVDGVPYAIALAEITAMPLGMDLPALGAFVSGEVIWHVAHNYQVKVRLDEWRAAGE
;
A
#
# COMPACT_ATOMS: atom_id res chain seq x y z
N MET A 1 15.82 -12.40 -10.20
CA MET A 1 15.47 -11.77 -8.91
C MET A 1 14.24 -10.93 -9.21
N ASP A 2 13.07 -11.41 -8.81
CA ASP A 2 11.78 -10.85 -9.20
C ASP A 2 11.53 -9.50 -8.51
N GLU A 3 12.07 -8.44 -9.11
CA GLU A 3 11.84 -7.06 -8.69
C GLU A 3 10.35 -6.66 -8.81
N TYR A 4 9.57 -7.40 -9.61
CA TYR A 4 8.13 -7.22 -9.82
C TYR A 4 7.33 -8.43 -9.33
N ALA A 5 7.31 -8.64 -8.02
CA ALA A 5 6.49 -9.68 -7.42
C ALA A 5 5.06 -9.17 -7.17
N TRP A 6 4.07 -9.95 -7.61
CA TRP A 6 2.73 -9.79 -7.05
C TRP A 6 2.81 -10.11 -5.57
N PRO A 7 2.10 -9.39 -4.66
CA PRO A 7 2.04 -9.77 -3.27
C PRO A 7 1.54 -11.22 -3.18
N SER A 8 2.48 -12.14 -2.94
CA SER A 8 2.25 -13.58 -2.95
C SER A 8 3.10 -14.15 -1.82
N GLY A 9 2.47 -14.37 -0.67
CA GLY A 9 3.16 -14.79 0.54
C GLY A 9 2.23 -14.78 1.75
N PRO A 10 2.67 -15.35 2.89
CA PRO A 10 1.88 -15.39 4.12
C PRO A 10 1.57 -14.00 4.69
N ASP A 11 2.30 -12.98 4.23
CA ASP A 11 2.14 -11.58 4.64
C ASP A 11 0.92 -10.89 4.01
N VAL A 12 0.37 -11.50 2.95
CA VAL A 12 -0.75 -10.94 2.19
C VAL A 12 -2.06 -11.45 2.76
N PRO A 13 -2.98 -10.57 3.18
CA PRO A 13 -4.27 -10.99 3.71
C PRO A 13 -5.10 -11.71 2.65
N ALA A 14 -5.83 -12.74 3.08
CA ALA A 14 -6.78 -13.45 2.22
C ALA A 14 -7.87 -12.48 1.72
N ALA A 15 -8.29 -12.63 0.46
CA ALA A 15 -9.24 -11.72 -0.17
C ALA A 15 -10.57 -11.58 0.59
N ASP A 16 -11.07 -12.66 1.20
CA ASP A 16 -12.26 -12.64 2.05
C ASP A 16 -12.06 -11.81 3.33
N LEU A 17 -10.87 -11.83 3.94
CA LEU A 17 -10.57 -11.02 5.13
C LEU A 17 -10.48 -9.53 4.78
N VAL A 18 -9.88 -9.19 3.64
CA VAL A 18 -9.83 -7.80 3.14
C VAL A 18 -11.25 -7.28 2.89
N ARG A 19 -12.11 -8.10 2.29
CA ARG A 19 -13.51 -7.76 2.03
C ARG A 19 -14.30 -7.57 3.33
N ASP A 20 -14.20 -8.51 4.26
CA ASP A 20 -14.92 -8.47 5.54
C ASP A 20 -14.49 -7.28 6.40
N SER A 21 -13.20 -6.91 6.34
CA SER A 21 -12.64 -5.80 7.10
C SER A 21 -12.78 -4.43 6.42
N TRP A 22 -13.35 -4.36 5.21
CA TRP A 22 -13.34 -3.14 4.39
C TRP A 22 -13.92 -1.92 5.08
N GLU A 23 -15.08 -2.07 5.73
CA GLU A 23 -15.74 -0.95 6.42
C GLU A 23 -14.86 -0.39 7.56
N ALA A 24 -14.20 -1.29 8.30
CA ALA A 24 -13.26 -0.91 9.36
C ALA A 24 -12.00 -0.25 8.78
N THR A 25 -11.45 -0.78 7.68
CA THR A 25 -10.31 -0.18 6.99
C THR A 25 -10.63 1.23 6.49
N ALA A 26 -11.76 1.42 5.81
CA ALA A 26 -12.16 2.72 5.27
C ALA A 26 -12.42 3.74 6.39
N ALA A 27 -12.98 3.30 7.53
CA ALA A 27 -13.18 4.14 8.71
C ALA A 27 -11.86 4.51 9.42
N ALA A 28 -10.90 3.58 9.48
CA ALA A 28 -9.59 3.80 10.11
C ALA A 28 -8.66 4.66 9.24
N LEU A 29 -8.84 4.62 7.92
CA LEU A 29 -7.99 5.29 6.93
C LEU A 29 -8.81 6.28 6.10
N PRO A 30 -9.40 7.34 6.67
CA PRO A 30 -10.14 8.32 5.90
C PRO A 30 -9.24 9.00 4.84
N VAL A 31 -9.85 9.61 3.83
CA VAL A 31 -9.11 10.45 2.87
C VAL A 31 -8.35 11.54 3.64
N GLU A 32 -7.14 11.88 3.19
CA GLU A 32 -6.15 12.74 3.87
C GLU A 32 -5.51 12.13 5.13
N ALA A 33 -5.85 10.89 5.52
CA ALA A 33 -5.15 10.22 6.61
C ALA A 33 -3.70 9.90 6.23
N ARG A 34 -2.79 10.15 7.18
CA ARG A 34 -1.40 9.70 7.09
C ARG A 34 -1.34 8.20 7.32
N ILE A 35 -0.59 7.50 6.48
CA ILE A 35 -0.30 6.08 6.63
C ILE A 35 1.20 5.83 6.64
N THR A 36 1.59 4.79 7.35
CA THR A 36 2.90 4.17 7.29
C THR A 36 2.71 2.70 6.96
N GLY A 37 3.68 2.08 6.29
CA GLY A 37 3.57 0.67 5.97
C GLY A 37 4.79 0.11 5.27
N GLU A 38 4.74 -1.18 5.01
CA GLU A 38 5.80 -1.92 4.32
C GLU A 38 5.35 -2.30 2.91
N VAL A 39 6.25 -2.16 1.93
CA VAL A 39 6.00 -2.59 0.56
C VAL A 39 6.03 -4.12 0.48
N ILE A 40 4.87 -4.72 0.25
CA ILE A 40 4.70 -6.18 0.15
C ILE A 40 4.58 -6.67 -1.30
N GLY A 41 4.52 -5.74 -2.26
CA GLY A 41 4.49 -6.05 -3.68
C GLY A 41 4.90 -4.85 -4.52
N ARG A 42 5.60 -5.09 -5.62
CA ARG A 42 6.06 -4.05 -6.55
C ARG A 42 5.65 -4.41 -7.95
N GLN A 43 5.06 -3.45 -8.66
CA GLN A 43 4.60 -3.58 -10.04
C GLN A 43 5.06 -2.37 -10.84
N ARG A 44 5.06 -2.45 -12.17
CA ARG A 44 5.45 -1.31 -13.02
C ARG A 44 4.52 -0.10 -12.88
N PHE A 45 3.28 -0.33 -12.46
CA PHE A 45 2.29 0.73 -12.27
C PHE A 45 2.27 1.28 -10.83
N GLY A 46 2.93 0.65 -9.87
CA GLY A 46 2.81 1.03 -8.46
C GLY A 46 3.30 -0.02 -7.48
N VAL A 47 3.09 0.25 -6.19
CA VAL A 47 3.45 -0.65 -5.09
C VAL A 47 2.27 -0.95 -4.18
N PHE A 48 2.24 -2.17 -3.69
CA PHE A 48 1.29 -2.63 -2.69
C PHE A 48 1.93 -2.52 -1.31
N ILE A 49 1.19 -1.94 -0.37
CA ILE A 49 1.67 -1.58 0.94
C ILE A 49 0.75 -2.21 1.98
N ARG A 50 1.33 -2.93 2.94
CA ARG A 50 0.63 -3.33 4.14
C ARG A 50 0.65 -2.15 5.12
N VAL A 51 -0.52 -1.66 5.48
CA VAL A 51 -0.64 -0.49 6.37
C VAL A 51 -0.42 -0.91 7.82
N ASP A 52 0.47 -0.19 8.52
CA ASP A 52 0.72 -0.41 9.94
C ASP A 52 -0.49 0.02 10.79
N GLY A 53 -0.78 -0.73 11.85
CA GLY A 53 -1.87 -0.43 12.77
C GLY A 53 -3.29 -0.68 12.24
N VAL A 54 -3.46 -1.05 10.96
CA VAL A 54 -4.77 -1.39 10.38
C VAL A 54 -4.75 -2.81 9.82
N PRO A 55 -5.39 -3.78 10.50
CA PRO A 55 -5.31 -5.19 10.10
C PRO A 55 -5.93 -5.41 8.72
N TYR A 56 -5.25 -6.21 7.91
CA TYR A 56 -5.68 -6.61 6.57
C TYR A 56 -5.83 -5.46 5.55
N ALA A 57 -5.46 -4.23 5.92
CA ALA A 57 -5.50 -3.08 5.03
C ALA A 57 -4.33 -3.12 4.03
N ILE A 58 -4.69 -3.20 2.74
CA ILE A 58 -3.74 -3.09 1.65
C ILE A 58 -3.96 -1.74 0.94
N ALA A 59 -2.91 -0.95 0.92
CA ALA A 59 -2.84 0.29 0.16
C ALA A 59 -2.12 0.07 -1.18
N LEU A 60 -2.54 0.85 -2.18
CA LEU A 60 -1.92 0.91 -3.49
C LEU A 60 -1.42 2.33 -3.74
N ALA A 61 -0.11 2.47 -3.91
CA ALA A 61 0.49 3.70 -4.44
C ALA A 61 0.73 3.53 -5.93
N GLU A 62 0.00 4.27 -6.76
CA GLU A 62 0.23 4.30 -8.20
C GLU A 62 1.33 5.29 -8.54
N ILE A 63 2.19 4.93 -9.50
CA ILE A 63 3.25 5.81 -9.99
C ILE A 63 2.72 7.15 -10.50
N THR A 64 1.49 7.18 -11.02
CA THR A 64 0.82 8.39 -11.51
C THR A 64 0.41 9.36 -10.39
N ALA A 65 0.29 8.88 -9.15
CA ALA A 65 0.00 9.71 -7.98
C ALA A 65 1.28 10.20 -7.28
N MET A 66 2.45 9.73 -7.70
CA MET A 66 3.74 10.04 -7.08
C MET A 66 4.41 11.26 -7.74
N PRO A 67 5.32 11.95 -7.01
CA PRO A 67 6.12 13.02 -7.58
C PRO A 67 6.93 12.57 -8.81
N LEU A 68 7.03 13.43 -9.82
CA LEU A 68 7.84 13.15 -11.02
C LEU A 68 9.31 12.97 -10.64
N GLY A 69 9.94 11.92 -11.17
CA GLY A 69 11.36 11.62 -10.97
C GLY A 69 11.68 10.71 -9.78
N MET A 70 10.66 10.24 -9.05
CA MET A 70 10.82 9.21 -8.03
C MET A 70 10.81 7.80 -8.63
N ASP A 71 11.71 6.94 -8.15
CA ASP A 71 11.62 5.49 -8.41
C ASP A 71 10.60 4.84 -7.47
N LEU A 72 10.00 3.72 -7.91
CA LEU A 72 9.10 2.97 -7.03
C LEU A 72 9.88 2.36 -5.86
N PRO A 73 9.39 2.43 -4.62
CA PRO A 73 10.10 1.85 -3.49
C PRO A 73 10.31 0.34 -3.68
N ALA A 74 11.43 -0.15 -3.17
CA ALA A 74 11.78 -1.57 -3.26
C ALA A 74 10.84 -2.43 -2.41
N LEU A 75 10.76 -3.73 -2.73
CA LEU A 75 10.08 -4.70 -1.88
C LEU A 75 10.71 -4.72 -0.47
N GLY A 76 9.87 -4.69 0.57
CA GLY A 76 10.27 -4.59 1.98
C GLY A 76 10.63 -3.17 2.45
N ALA A 77 10.59 -2.16 1.58
CA ALA A 77 10.84 -0.78 2.00
C ALA A 77 9.71 -0.28 2.91
N PHE A 78 10.08 0.52 3.91
CA PHE A 78 9.11 1.23 4.74
C PHE A 78 8.76 2.56 4.09
N VAL A 79 7.48 2.79 3.88
CA VAL A 79 6.95 3.97 3.19
C VAL A 79 6.01 4.73 4.12
N SER A 80 5.88 6.03 3.86
CA SER A 80 4.76 6.78 4.39
C SER A 80 4.13 7.67 3.33
N GLY A 81 2.86 7.98 3.57
CA GLY A 81 2.04 8.62 2.56
C GLY A 81 0.70 9.09 3.11
N GLU A 82 -0.15 9.50 2.20
CA GLU A 82 -1.48 10.03 2.48
C GLU A 82 -2.53 9.28 1.67
N VAL A 83 -3.65 8.96 2.30
CA VAL A 83 -4.81 8.38 1.61
C VAL A 83 -5.43 9.42 0.69
N ILE A 84 -5.49 9.11 -0.60
CA ILE A 84 -6.07 10.02 -1.60
C ILE A 84 -7.46 9.57 -2.03
N TRP A 85 -7.78 8.27 -1.91
CA TRP A 85 -9.07 7.73 -2.35
C TRP A 85 -9.34 6.32 -1.83
N HIS A 86 -10.62 5.92 -1.82
CA HIS A 86 -11.06 4.54 -1.56
C HIS A 86 -11.74 3.94 -2.78
N VAL A 87 -11.26 2.77 -3.23
CA VAL A 87 -11.87 2.02 -4.33
C VAL A 87 -12.69 0.88 -3.75
N ALA A 88 -13.92 1.19 -3.33
CA ALA A 88 -14.78 0.25 -2.60
C ALA A 88 -15.05 -1.06 -3.35
N HIS A 89 -15.17 -1.04 -4.67
CA HIS A 89 -15.43 -2.26 -5.44
C HIS A 89 -14.25 -3.25 -5.45
N ASN A 90 -13.04 -2.75 -5.18
CA ASN A 90 -11.80 -3.54 -5.14
C ASN A 90 -11.26 -3.70 -3.71
N TYR A 91 -11.90 -3.08 -2.71
CA TYR A 91 -11.43 -3.03 -1.34
C TYR A 91 -9.99 -2.49 -1.22
N GLN A 92 -9.66 -1.48 -2.03
CA GLN A 92 -8.33 -0.89 -2.10
C GLN A 92 -8.31 0.54 -1.60
N VAL A 93 -7.29 0.87 -0.80
CA VAL A 93 -7.00 2.24 -0.38
C VAL A 93 -5.93 2.80 -1.31
N LYS A 94 -6.24 3.87 -2.05
CA LYS A 94 -5.25 4.56 -2.88
C LYS A 94 -4.50 5.55 -2.02
N VAL A 95 -3.18 5.53 -2.13
CA VAL A 95 -2.30 6.41 -1.37
C VAL A 95 -1.33 7.12 -2.29
N ARG A 96 -0.93 8.33 -1.88
CA ARG A 96 0.20 9.05 -2.44
C ARG A 96 1.36 8.92 -1.47
N LEU A 97 2.51 8.48 -1.94
CA LEU A 97 3.74 8.44 -1.16
C LEU A 97 4.51 9.75 -1.31
N ASP A 98 5.13 10.18 -0.23
CA ASP A 98 6.02 11.34 -0.20
C ASP A 98 7.40 11.03 0.41
N GLU A 99 7.54 9.94 1.16
CA GLU A 99 8.82 9.49 1.72
C GLU A 99 8.89 7.95 1.85
N TRP A 100 10.10 7.39 1.74
CA TRP A 100 10.36 5.99 2.04
C TRP A 100 11.83 5.71 2.35
N ARG A 101 12.06 4.60 3.07
CA ARG A 101 13.35 4.14 3.57
C ARG A 101 13.59 2.71 3.05
N ALA A 102 14.78 2.43 2.56
CA ALA A 102 15.11 1.11 2.03
C ALA A 102 15.12 0.04 3.14
N ALA A 103 14.79 -1.20 2.78
CA ALA A 103 14.89 -2.33 3.71
C ALA A 103 16.38 -2.57 4.07
N GLY A 104 16.81 -2.17 5.26
CA GLY A 104 18.15 -2.47 5.79
C GLY A 104 19.05 -1.28 6.14
N GLU A 105 18.52 -0.05 6.22
CA GLU A 105 19.22 1.11 6.81
C GLU A 105 18.81 1.39 8.27
#